data_AF-A0A5K1DCX8-F1
#
_entry.id   AF-A0A5K1DCX8-F1
#
_cell.length_a   1.000
_cell.length_b   1.000
_cell.length_c   1.000
_cell.angle_alpha   90.00
_cell.angle_beta   90.00
_cell.angle_gamma   90.00
#
_symmetry.space_group_name_H-M   'P 1'
#
loop_
_entity.id
_entity.type
_entity.pdbx_description
1 polymer ?
#
loop_
_entity_poly.entity_id
_entity_poly.type
_entity_poly.pdbx_seq_one_letter_code
_entity_poly.pdbx_strand_id
1 'polypeptide(L)' 'LQINQSIIFCNSVNRVELLAKKITELGYSCFYIHAKMLQSHRNRVFHDFRNGACRNLVCS' A
#
# COMPACT_ATOMS: atom_id res chain seq x y z
N LEU A 1 -16.01 12.48 8.72
CA LEU A 1 -15.24 12.30 7.47
C LEU A 1 -15.29 10.81 7.10
N GLN A 2 -15.78 10.43 5.92
CA GLN A 2 -15.75 9.03 5.46
C GLN A 2 -14.68 8.92 4.38
N ILE A 3 -13.50 8.40 4.73
CA ILE A 3 -12.42 8.16 3.75
C ILE A 3 -12.62 6.77 3.18
N ASN A 4 -12.77 6.65 1.85
CA ASN A 4 -12.98 5.35 1.22
C ASN A 4 -11.66 4.60 0.96
N GLN A 5 -10.62 5.31 0.53
CA GLN A 5 -9.30 4.77 0.30
C GLN A 5 -8.24 5.83 0.61
N SER A 6 -7.07 5.42 1.07
CA SER A 6 -5.95 6.31 1.37
C SER A 6 -4.66 5.83 0.71
N ILE A 7 -3.82 6.79 0.30
CA ILE A 7 -2.46 6.54 -0.16
C ILE A 7 -1.51 7.28 0.78
N ILE A 8 -0.49 6.57 1.27
CA ILE A 8 0.52 7.11 2.17
C ILE A 8 1.88 7.05 1.47
N PHE A 9 2.50 8.21 1.26
CA PHE A 9 3.82 8.32 0.64
C PHE A 9 4.93 8.28 1.69
N CYS A 10 5.99 7.53 1.39
CA CYS A 10 7.16 7.35 2.26
C CYS A 10 8.46 7.57 1.47
N ASN A 11 9.42 8.28 2.06
CA ASN A 11 10.70 8.59 1.39
C ASN A 11 11.67 7.41 1.24
N SER A 12 11.33 6.20 1.71
CA SER A 12 12.19 5.03 1.54
C SER A 12 11.42 3.71 1.47
N VAL A 13 11.99 2.75 0.74
CA VAL A 13 11.45 1.38 0.60
C VAL A 13 11.27 0.72 1.96
N ASN A 14 12.26 0.85 2.86
CA ASN A 14 12.17 0.26 4.19
C ASN A 14 10.98 0.82 4.98
N ARG A 15 10.70 2.12 4.87
CA ARG A 15 9.54 2.73 5.53
C ARG A 15 8.23 2.25 4.93
N VAL A 16 8.16 2.06 3.60
CA VAL A 16 7.00 1.50 2.92
C VAL A 16 6.64 0.13 3.50
N GLU A 17 7.61 -0.78 3.57
CA GLU A 17 7.39 -2.14 4.07
C GLU A 17 7.06 -2.17 5.58
N LEU A 18 7.82 -1.45 6.41
CA LEU A 18 7.59 -1.40 7.86
C LEU A 18 6.23 -0.79 8.19
N LEU A 19 5.85 0.32 7.54
CA LEU A 19 4.57 0.97 7.79
C LEU A 19 3.42 0.08 7.36
N ALA A 20 3.48 -0.52 6.17
CA ALA A 20 2.44 -1.43 5.71
C ALA A 20 2.28 -2.63 6.64
N LYS A 21 3.39 -3.22 7.10
CA LYS A 21 3.36 -4.30 8.10
C LYS A 21 2.66 -3.86 9.39
N LYS A 22 3.01 -2.68 9.92
CA LYS A 22 2.40 -2.13 11.14
C LYS A 22 0.91 -1.85 10.99
N ILE A 23 0.48 -1.30 9.84
CA ILE A 23 -0.94 -1.06 9.56
C ILE A 23 -1.71 -2.40 9.54
N THR A 24 -1.15 -3.43 8.90
CA THR A 24 -1.74 -4.77 8.88
C THR A 24 -1.77 -5.43 10.26
N GLU A 25 -0.70 -5.28 11.07
CA GLU A 25 -0.66 -5.75 12.47
C GLU A 25 -1.74 -5.12 13.34
N LEU A 26 -2.14 -3.88 13.04
CA LEU A 26 -3.24 -3.18 13.71
C LEU A 26 -4.64 -3.60 13.20
N GLY A 27 -4.73 -4.56 12.27
CA GLY A 27 -5.98 -5.09 11.74
C GLY A 27 -6.58 -4.31 10.56
N TYR A 28 -5.86 -3.36 9.99
CA TYR A 28 -6.32 -2.61 8.83
C TYR A 28 -5.82 -3.23 7.52
N SER A 29 -6.69 -3.32 6.52
CA SER A 29 -6.26 -3.72 5.17
C SER A 29 -5.24 -2.72 4.61
N CYS A 30 -4.07 -3.23 4.22
CA CYS A 30 -2.99 -2.41 3.67
C CYS A 30 -2.21 -3.15 2.59
N PHE A 31 -2.01 -2.48 1.46
CA PHE A 31 -1.07 -2.88 0.43
C PHE A 31 0.16 -1.97 0.44
N TYR A 32 1.22 -2.40 -0.24
CA TYR A 32 2.38 -1.55 -0.48
C TYR A 32 2.96 -1.74 -1.88
N ILE A 33 3.57 -0.69 -2.41
CA ILE A 33 4.34 -0.73 -3.67
C ILE A 33 5.63 0.09 -3.56
N HIS A 34 6.70 -0.37 -4.19
CA HIS A 34 7.94 0.41 -4.33
C HIS A 34 8.78 -0.05 -5.53
N ALA A 35 9.73 0.77 -5.98
CA ALA A 35 10.50 0.53 -7.21
C ALA A 35 11.23 -0.82 -7.29
N LYS A 36 11.67 -1.40 -6.15
CA LYS A 36 12.32 -2.72 -6.10
C LYS A 36 11.39 -3.91 -6.39
N MET A 37 10.07 -3.72 -6.41
CA MET A 37 9.13 -4.77 -6.78
C MET A 37 9.09 -4.98 -8.29
N LEU A 38 8.87 -6.24 -8.70
CA LEU A 38 8.63 -6.58 -10.09
C LEU A 38 7.46 -5.74 -10.64
N GLN A 39 7.62 -5.20 -11.86
CA GLN A 39 6.63 -4.28 -12.44
C GLN A 39 5.24 -4.91 -12.54
N SER A 40 5.15 -6.20 -12.90
CA SER A 40 3.88 -6.92 -12.97
C SER A 40 3.18 -7.00 -11.61
N HIS A 41 3.93 -7.19 -10.52
CA HIS A 41 3.39 -7.21 -9.16
C HIS A 41 2.91 -5.81 -8.74
N ARG A 42 3.69 -4.76 -9.04
CA ARG A 42 3.27 -3.37 -8.78
C ARG A 42 1.96 -3.02 -9.50
N ASN A 43 1.86 -3.38 -10.78
CA ASN A 43 0.67 -3.13 -11.58
C ASN A 43 -0.56 -3.86 -11.01
N ARG A 44 -0.40 -5.12 -10.61
CA ARG A 44 -1.47 -5.90 -9.99
C ARG A 44 -1.94 -5.27 -8.68
N VAL A 45 -1.02 -4.99 -7.76
CA VAL A 45 -1.35 -4.38 -6.46
C VAL A 45 -2.05 -3.03 -6.64
N PHE A 46 -1.57 -2.20 -7.57
CA PHE A 46 -2.19 -0.90 -7.85
C PHE A 46 -3.59 -1.04 -8.48
N HIS A 47 -3.80 -2.05 -9.34
CA HIS A 47 -5.10 -2.34 -9.92
C HIS A 47 -6.09 -2.85 -8.86
N ASP A 48 -5.67 -3.80 -8.02
CA ASP A 48 -6.47 -4.33 -6.92
C ASP A 48 -6.86 -3.21 -5.93
N PHE A 49 -5.92 -2.30 -5.62
CA PHE A 49 -6.23 -1.10 -4.85
C PHE A 49 -7.27 -0.23 -5.56
N ARG A 50 -7.10 0.13 -6.84
CA ARG A 50 -8.09 0.94 -7.56
C ARG A 50 -9.49 0.32 -7.63
N ASN A 51 -9.58 -1.01 -7.58
CA ASN A 51 -10.84 -1.75 -7.57
C ASN A 51 -11.45 -1.90 -6.16
N GLY A 52 -10.85 -1.31 -5.13
CA GLY A 52 -11.38 -1.34 -3.76
C GLY A 52 -11.05 -2.61 -2.98
N ALA A 53 -10.13 -3.46 -3.46
CA ALA A 53 -9.70 -4.66 -2.73
C ALA A 53 -8.94 -4.33 -1.42
N CYS A 54 -8.48 -3.08 -1.28
CA CYS A 54 -7.81 -2.60 -0.08
C CYS A 54 -8.11 -1.12 0.19
N ARG A 55 -8.13 -0.76 1.47
CA ARG A 55 -8.43 0.59 1.95
C ARG A 55 -7.20 1.49 2.02
N ASN A 56 -6.01 0.92 2.19
CA ASN A 56 -4.78 1.69 2.36
C ASN A 56 -3.68 1.19 1.42
N LEU A 57 -2.95 2.10 0.79
CA LEU A 57 -1.79 1.80 -0.03
C LEU A 57 -0.60 2.63 0.45
N VAL A 58 0.50 1.98 0.83
CA VAL A 58 1.76 2.66 1.16
C VAL A 58 2.71 2.61 -0.04
N CYS A 59 3.30 3.73 -0.42
CA CYS A 59 4.21 3.77 -1.57
C CYS A 59 5.39 4.72 -1.40
N SER A 60 6.44 4.47 -2.19
CA SER A 60 7.60 5.35 -2.35
C SER A 60 7.51 6.16 -3.64
#